data_AF-A0A2J6SHW8-F1
#
_entry.id   AF-A0A2J6SHW8-F1
#
_cell.length_a   1.000
_cell.length_b   1.000
_cell.length_c   1.000
_cell.angle_alpha   90.00
_cell.angle_beta   90.00
_cell.angle_gamma   90.00
#
_symmetry.space_group_name_H-M   'P 1'
#
loop_
_entity.id
_entity.type
_entity.pdbx_description
1 polymer ?
#
loop_
_entity_poly.entity_id
_entity_poly.type
_entity_poly.pdbx_seq_one_letter_code
_entity_poly.pdbx_strand_id
1 'polypeptide(L)'
;MQMPELIENLPPAPDLQLPQQPSETFTFDFLRRVLGGKAVSSGWWVVPPKTREKRLFPKLKSFRTLNSDYDPLLPRRPGEHGAQLSCILAEVDDEHLTFPLFIRCGQGGYKYYGTYREPRYSDRLGGNEMRQVPEYVKKHWASQIGAMRRDGKIPKHNDAMRAAWPKVPVGWLTDNYKRLIPYQEKLHDDFEEYPVTRPITADEADEVGEGEILKAFETVGRIIIAFNLTCYANKSRPILILPHR
;
A
#
# COMPACT_ATOMS: atom_id res chain seq x y z
N MET A 1 -3.79 13.66 9.07
CA MET A 1 -3.57 13.62 7.62
C MET A 1 -4.83 14.09 6.92
N GLN A 2 -4.72 15.03 5.99
CA GLN A 2 -5.86 15.44 5.15
C GLN A 2 -6.05 14.43 4.02
N MET A 3 -7.30 14.23 3.59
CA MET A 3 -7.59 13.48 2.38
C MET A 3 -7.01 14.22 1.16
N PRO A 4 -6.38 13.54 0.20
CA PRO A 4 -5.94 14.22 -1.01
C PRO A 4 -7.11 14.80 -1.79
N GLU A 5 -6.89 15.99 -2.33
CA GLU A 5 -7.91 16.84 -2.95
C GLU A 5 -8.70 16.12 -4.04
N LEU A 6 -8.02 15.29 -4.84
CA LEU A 6 -8.68 14.45 -5.84
C LEU A 6 -9.74 13.53 -5.22
N ILE A 7 -9.42 12.89 -4.09
CA ILE A 7 -10.34 11.96 -3.42
C ILE A 7 -11.50 12.72 -2.75
N GLU A 8 -11.17 13.86 -2.13
CA GLU A 8 -12.14 14.71 -1.42
C GLU A 8 -13.20 15.29 -2.37
N ASN A 9 -12.83 15.63 -3.60
CA ASN A 9 -13.72 16.27 -4.57
C ASN A 9 -14.54 15.31 -5.43
N LEU A 10 -14.48 14.01 -5.19
CA LEU A 10 -15.24 13.06 -6.00
C LEU A 10 -16.71 13.02 -5.65
N PRO A 11 -17.58 12.81 -6.65
CA PRO A 11 -18.98 12.65 -6.40
C PRO A 11 -19.22 11.39 -5.54
N PRO A 12 -20.13 11.44 -4.56
CA PRO A 12 -20.53 10.25 -3.81
C PRO A 12 -20.91 9.11 -4.75
N ALA A 13 -20.59 7.87 -4.38
CA ALA A 13 -20.91 6.74 -5.25
C ALA A 13 -22.44 6.61 -5.42
N PRO A 14 -22.94 6.59 -6.67
CA PRO A 14 -24.37 6.45 -6.91
C PRO A 14 -24.82 5.02 -6.56
N ASP A 15 -25.95 4.90 -5.85
CA ASP A 15 -26.63 3.64 -5.52
C ASP A 15 -25.74 2.57 -4.85
N LEU A 16 -25.09 2.93 -3.74
CA LEU A 16 -24.38 1.93 -2.93
C LEU A 16 -25.36 0.91 -2.35
N GLN A 17 -25.31 -0.32 -2.87
CA GLN A 17 -26.07 -1.43 -2.32
C GLN A 17 -25.31 -2.04 -1.15
N LEU A 18 -25.77 -1.76 0.06
CA LEU A 18 -25.30 -2.44 1.27
C LEU A 18 -26.21 -3.63 1.60
N PRO A 19 -25.66 -4.70 2.20
CA PRO A 19 -26.49 -5.75 2.78
C PRO A 19 -27.39 -5.16 3.88
N GLN A 20 -28.50 -5.86 4.17
CA GLN A 20 -29.48 -5.43 5.19
C GLN A 20 -28.86 -5.23 6.59
N GLN A 21 -27.72 -5.85 6.87
CA GLN A 21 -26.97 -5.72 8.12
C GLN A 21 -25.56 -5.14 7.85
N PRO A 22 -25.45 -3.84 7.52
CA PRO A 22 -24.16 -3.23 7.15
C PRO A 22 -23.19 -3.10 8.34
N SER A 23 -23.68 -3.29 9.55
CA SER A 23 -22.90 -3.14 10.80
C SER A 23 -22.30 -4.44 11.30
N GLU A 24 -22.57 -5.56 10.63
CA GLU A 24 -22.06 -6.86 11.05
C GLU A 24 -20.53 -6.92 10.95
N THR A 25 -19.91 -7.57 11.93
CA THR A 25 -18.47 -7.75 12.01
C THR A 25 -18.09 -9.21 11.80
N PHE A 26 -17.10 -9.44 10.94
CA PHE A 26 -16.59 -10.76 10.60
C PHE A 26 -15.19 -10.94 11.20
N THR A 27 -14.86 -12.15 11.67
CA THR A 27 -13.47 -12.46 12.00
C THR A 27 -12.66 -12.66 10.72
N PHE A 28 -11.35 -12.43 10.81
CA PHE A 28 -10.47 -12.66 9.66
C PHE A 28 -10.50 -14.13 9.20
N ASP A 29 -10.50 -15.08 10.13
CA ASP A 29 -10.60 -16.51 9.81
C ASP A 29 -11.91 -16.88 9.12
N PHE A 30 -13.02 -16.24 9.50
CA PHE A 30 -14.28 -16.42 8.79
C PHE A 30 -14.17 -15.93 7.34
N LEU A 31 -13.66 -14.72 7.12
CA LEU A 31 -13.47 -14.17 5.76
C LEU A 31 -12.56 -15.08 4.92
N ARG A 32 -11.43 -15.51 5.47
CA ARG A 32 -10.49 -16.42 4.77
C ARG A 32 -11.12 -17.78 4.45
N ARG A 33 -11.93 -18.34 5.35
CA ARG A 33 -12.60 -19.61 5.13
C ARG A 33 -13.68 -19.51 4.04
N VAL A 34 -14.50 -18.46 4.08
CA VAL A 34 -15.64 -18.27 3.17
C VAL A 34 -15.18 -17.77 1.79
N LEU A 35 -14.38 -16.71 1.77
CA LEU A 35 -13.92 -16.06 0.54
C LEU A 35 -12.68 -16.74 -0.07
N GLY A 36 -11.85 -17.35 0.78
CA GLY A 36 -10.60 -17.96 0.35
C GLY A 36 -9.50 -16.94 0.12
N GLY A 37 -8.74 -17.14 -0.95
CA GLY A 37 -7.72 -16.21 -1.41
C GLY A 37 -6.32 -16.43 -0.85
N LYS A 38 -5.35 -15.81 -1.52
CA LYS A 38 -3.95 -15.69 -1.09
C LYS A 38 -3.59 -14.21 -1.03
N ALA A 39 -2.87 -13.81 0.01
CA ALA A 39 -2.36 -12.45 0.11
C ALA A 39 -1.36 -12.19 -1.02
N VAL A 40 -1.52 -11.05 -1.71
CA VAL A 40 -0.59 -10.59 -2.76
C VAL A 40 0.05 -9.25 -2.42
N SER A 41 -0.57 -8.46 -1.54
CA SER A 41 0.00 -7.27 -0.91
C SER A 41 -0.71 -7.00 0.43
N SER A 42 -0.36 -5.90 1.09
CA SER A 42 -0.95 -5.55 2.38
C SER A 42 -2.46 -5.37 2.27
N GLY A 43 -3.20 -6.28 2.89
CA GLY A 43 -4.65 -6.28 2.88
C GLY A 43 -5.30 -6.70 1.56
N TRP A 44 -4.54 -7.10 0.52
CA TRP A 44 -5.12 -7.58 -0.75
C TRP A 44 -5.08 -9.10 -0.87
N TRP A 45 -6.24 -9.69 -1.11
CA TRP A 45 -6.41 -11.13 -1.26
C TRP A 45 -6.93 -11.46 -2.66
N VAL A 46 -6.19 -12.27 -3.42
CA VAL A 46 -6.62 -12.76 -4.73
C VAL A 46 -7.13 -14.19 -4.59
N VAL A 47 -8.34 -14.45 -5.09
CA VAL A 47 -8.97 -15.77 -5.15
C VAL A 47 -8.56 -16.45 -6.46
N PRO A 48 -7.78 -17.55 -6.44
CA PRO A 48 -7.33 -18.19 -7.68
C PRO A 48 -8.49 -18.82 -8.47
N PRO A 49 -8.52 -18.69 -9.81
CA PRO A 49 -9.62 -19.23 -10.65
C PRO A 49 -9.99 -20.67 -10.34
N LYS A 50 -8.99 -21.56 -10.21
CA LYS A 50 -9.16 -22.99 -9.89
C LYS A 50 -9.95 -23.26 -8.60
N THR A 51 -9.97 -22.29 -7.68
CA THR A 51 -10.67 -22.42 -6.40
C THR A 51 -11.99 -21.66 -6.36
N ARG A 52 -12.29 -20.80 -7.33
CA ARG A 52 -13.49 -19.94 -7.34
C ARG A 52 -14.77 -20.76 -7.49
N GLU A 53 -14.78 -21.70 -8.44
CA GLU A 53 -15.98 -22.48 -8.80
C GLU A 53 -16.57 -23.30 -7.65
N LYS A 54 -15.74 -23.71 -6.68
CA LYS A 54 -16.15 -24.53 -5.53
C LYS A 54 -16.51 -23.70 -4.29
N ARG A 55 -16.53 -22.37 -4.39
CA ARG A 55 -16.79 -21.45 -3.26
C ARG A 55 -18.19 -20.86 -3.35
N LEU A 56 -18.66 -20.29 -2.23
CA LEU A 56 -19.95 -19.60 -2.16
C LEU A 56 -20.06 -18.44 -3.16
N PHE A 57 -18.93 -17.84 -3.56
CA PHE A 57 -18.90 -16.71 -4.48
C PHE A 57 -17.99 -16.98 -5.69
N PRO A 58 -18.45 -17.74 -6.70
CA PRO A 58 -17.62 -18.11 -7.86
C PRO A 58 -17.15 -16.92 -8.71
N LYS A 59 -17.85 -15.79 -8.62
CA LYS A 59 -17.49 -14.55 -9.33
C LYS A 59 -16.51 -13.67 -8.56
N LEU A 60 -16.20 -14.00 -7.31
CA LEU A 60 -15.27 -13.23 -6.50
C LEU A 60 -13.84 -13.48 -6.95
N LYS A 61 -13.16 -12.42 -7.37
CA LYS A 61 -11.79 -12.47 -7.89
C LYS A 61 -10.77 -12.03 -6.87
N SER A 62 -11.09 -11.01 -6.10
CA SER A 62 -10.26 -10.44 -5.03
C SER A 62 -11.13 -9.87 -3.92
N PHE A 63 -10.56 -9.62 -2.75
CA PHE A 63 -11.15 -8.81 -1.68
C PHE A 63 -10.05 -8.05 -0.92
N ARG A 64 -10.43 -6.96 -0.25
CA ARG A 64 -9.51 -6.19 0.61
C ARG A 64 -9.89 -6.25 2.08
N THR A 65 -8.90 -6.39 2.95
CA THR A 65 -9.02 -6.33 4.41
C THR A 65 -8.06 -5.26 4.95
N LEU A 66 -8.57 -4.10 5.34
CA LEU A 66 -7.77 -2.96 5.77
C LEU A 66 -7.97 -2.67 7.26
N ASN A 67 -7.08 -1.87 7.86
CA ASN A 67 -7.16 -1.52 9.28
C ASN A 67 -7.12 -0.01 9.46
N SER A 68 -8.22 0.57 9.96
CA SER A 68 -8.30 2.02 10.22
C SER A 68 -7.29 2.50 11.27
N ASP A 69 -6.74 1.60 12.07
CA ASP A 69 -5.70 1.95 13.05
C ASP A 69 -4.40 2.36 12.37
N TYR A 70 -4.14 1.97 11.11
CA TYR A 70 -2.89 2.27 10.39
C TYR A 70 -3.10 2.83 8.98
N ASP A 71 -4.34 2.85 8.49
CA ASP A 71 -4.74 3.46 7.23
C ASP A 71 -5.62 4.70 7.52
N PRO A 72 -5.04 5.91 7.69
CA PRO A 72 -5.79 7.09 8.15
C PRO A 72 -6.71 7.70 7.08
N LEU A 73 -6.60 7.26 5.83
CA LEU A 73 -7.36 7.78 4.69
C LEU A 73 -8.47 6.83 4.23
N LEU A 74 -8.84 5.84 5.02
CA LEU A 74 -9.95 4.95 4.67
C LEU A 74 -11.29 5.69 4.65
N PRO A 75 -12.28 5.18 3.89
CA PRO A 75 -13.66 5.64 3.97
C PRO A 75 -14.16 5.64 5.42
N ARG A 76 -14.80 6.73 5.87
CA ARG A 76 -15.35 6.78 7.24
C ARG A 76 -16.67 6.04 7.32
N ARG A 77 -17.46 6.08 6.24
CA ARG A 77 -18.70 5.33 6.09
C ARG A 77 -18.68 4.45 4.84
N PRO A 78 -19.46 3.36 4.82
CA PRO A 78 -19.65 2.57 3.60
C PRO A 78 -20.08 3.45 2.42
N GLY A 79 -19.39 3.31 1.28
CA GLY A 79 -19.65 4.05 0.04
C GLY A 79 -19.01 5.42 -0.08
N GLU A 80 -18.38 5.93 0.99
CA GLU A 80 -17.48 7.07 0.86
C GLU A 80 -16.19 6.63 0.16
N HIS A 81 -15.52 7.58 -0.50
CA HIS A 81 -14.22 7.35 -1.11
C HIS A 81 -13.12 7.36 -0.05
N GLY A 82 -11.98 6.76 -0.39
CA GLY A 82 -10.81 6.80 0.46
C GLY A 82 -9.58 6.31 -0.25
N ALA A 83 -8.53 6.09 0.54
CA ALA A 83 -7.21 5.74 0.07
C ALA A 83 -6.53 4.80 1.06
N GLN A 84 -5.72 3.87 0.54
CA GLN A 84 -4.93 2.97 1.35
C GLN A 84 -3.49 3.46 1.39
N LEU A 85 -2.95 3.62 2.59
CA LEU A 85 -1.55 3.94 2.74
C LEU A 85 -0.78 2.62 2.83
N SER A 86 -0.42 2.00 1.70
CA SER A 86 0.36 0.73 1.69
C SER A 86 1.80 0.93 1.26
N CYS A 87 2.72 0.18 1.86
CA CYS A 87 4.12 0.10 1.44
C CYS A 87 4.45 -1.08 0.52
N ILE A 88 3.52 -2.01 0.39
CA ILE A 88 3.66 -3.21 -0.42
C ILE A 88 2.77 -3.03 -1.63
N LEU A 89 3.39 -2.79 -2.78
CA LEU A 89 2.65 -2.69 -4.04
C LEU A 89 2.35 -4.09 -4.56
N ALA A 90 1.11 -4.28 -5.00
CA ALA A 90 0.79 -5.38 -5.90
C ALA A 90 0.69 -4.83 -7.32
N GLU A 91 1.34 -5.52 -8.26
CA GLU A 91 0.95 -5.43 -9.65
C GLU A 91 -0.35 -6.21 -9.82
N VAL A 92 -1.42 -5.49 -10.12
CA VAL A 92 -2.74 -6.08 -10.26
C VAL A 92 -3.25 -5.80 -11.67
N ASP A 93 -3.73 -6.85 -12.34
CA ASP A 93 -4.37 -6.73 -13.64
C ASP A 93 -5.76 -6.03 -13.54
N ASP A 94 -6.33 -5.66 -14.69
CA ASP A 94 -7.69 -5.08 -14.77
C ASP A 94 -8.76 -5.92 -14.04
N GLU A 95 -8.54 -7.23 -13.99
CA GLU A 95 -9.53 -8.21 -13.59
C GLU A 95 -9.88 -8.12 -12.10
N HIS A 96 -8.94 -7.65 -11.29
CA HIS A 96 -9.09 -7.58 -9.83
C HIS A 96 -9.32 -6.17 -9.31
N LEU A 97 -9.43 -5.16 -10.19
CA LEU A 97 -9.62 -3.77 -9.79
C LEU A 97 -10.91 -3.53 -9.00
N THR A 98 -11.92 -4.40 -9.14
CA THR A 98 -13.17 -4.33 -8.36
C THR A 98 -13.16 -5.38 -7.25
N PHE A 99 -13.36 -4.95 -6.01
CA PHE A 99 -13.26 -5.81 -4.83
C PHE A 99 -14.22 -5.38 -3.71
N PRO A 100 -14.77 -6.32 -2.93
CA PRO A 100 -15.40 -6.01 -1.66
C PRO A 100 -14.33 -5.53 -0.66
N LEU A 101 -14.65 -4.46 0.05
CA LEU A 101 -13.80 -3.85 1.06
C LEU A 101 -14.29 -4.20 2.46
N PHE A 102 -13.38 -4.71 3.28
CA PHE A 102 -13.59 -4.99 4.69
C PHE A 102 -12.62 -4.17 5.53
N ILE A 103 -13.12 -3.41 6.51
CA ILE A 103 -12.29 -2.58 7.37
C ILE A 103 -12.46 -3.01 8.82
N ARG A 104 -11.34 -3.22 9.50
CA ARG A 104 -11.28 -3.40 10.95
C ARG A 104 -10.99 -2.06 11.63
N CYS A 105 -11.60 -1.85 12.79
CA CYS A 105 -11.30 -0.73 13.68
C CYS A 105 -10.97 -1.29 15.07
N GLY A 106 -9.78 -0.97 15.60
CA GLY A 106 -9.26 -1.49 16.85
C GLY A 106 -9.15 -3.01 16.87
N GLN A 107 -9.46 -3.59 18.04
CA GLN A 107 -9.47 -5.04 18.29
C GLN A 107 -10.75 -5.74 17.80
N GLY A 108 -11.64 -5.02 17.11
CA GLY A 108 -12.91 -5.55 16.63
C GLY A 108 -12.80 -6.48 15.42
N GLY A 109 -13.95 -6.94 14.92
CA GLY A 109 -14.03 -7.65 13.64
C GLY A 109 -14.02 -6.70 12.43
N TYR A 110 -13.92 -7.30 11.25
CA TYR A 110 -13.98 -6.61 9.96
C TYR A 110 -15.43 -6.31 9.57
N LYS A 111 -15.73 -5.05 9.26
CA LYS A 111 -17.03 -4.64 8.73
C LYS A 111 -16.97 -4.51 7.21
N TYR A 112 -18.06 -4.84 6.54
CA TYR A 112 -18.17 -4.66 5.09
C TYR A 112 -18.51 -3.21 4.74
N TYR A 113 -17.71 -2.57 3.89
CA TYR A 113 -17.88 -1.16 3.48
C TYR A 113 -18.49 -0.99 2.08
N GLY A 114 -18.72 -2.09 1.36
CA GLY A 114 -19.21 -2.07 0.00
C GLY A 114 -18.20 -2.66 -0.99
N THR A 115 -18.57 -2.62 -2.27
CA THR A 115 -17.70 -3.01 -3.38
C THR A 115 -17.05 -1.77 -3.96
N TYR A 116 -15.73 -1.75 -3.96
CA TYR A 116 -14.91 -0.65 -4.43
C TYR A 116 -14.21 -1.00 -5.73
N ARG A 117 -13.73 0.03 -6.41
CA ARG A 117 -12.82 -0.06 -7.53
C ARG A 117 -11.56 0.74 -7.24
N GLU A 118 -10.39 0.12 -7.37
CA GLU A 118 -9.11 0.84 -7.38
C GLU A 118 -8.79 1.25 -8.83
N PRO A 119 -8.56 2.54 -9.12
CA PRO A 119 -7.99 2.95 -10.40
C PRO A 119 -6.51 2.56 -10.43
N ARG A 120 -6.01 2.34 -11.64
CA ARG A 120 -4.69 1.74 -11.89
C ARG A 120 -3.49 2.57 -11.41
N TYR A 121 -3.67 3.81 -10.99
CA TYR A 121 -2.57 4.70 -10.65
C TYR A 121 -2.42 4.77 -9.14
N SER A 122 -1.39 4.10 -8.63
CA SER A 122 -0.88 4.33 -7.29
C SER A 122 -0.06 5.61 -7.29
N ASP A 123 -0.44 6.59 -6.49
CA ASP A 123 0.40 7.78 -6.29
C ASP A 123 1.59 7.45 -5.37
N ARG A 124 2.59 8.32 -5.37
CA ARG A 124 3.70 8.23 -4.42
C ARG A 124 3.63 9.41 -3.49
N LEU A 125 3.88 9.19 -2.21
CA LEU A 125 4.03 10.31 -1.28
C LEU A 125 5.46 10.85 -1.40
N GLY A 126 5.57 12.14 -1.65
CA GLY A 126 6.83 12.86 -1.53
C GLY A 126 7.15 13.18 -0.06
N GLY A 127 8.28 13.82 0.17
CA GLY A 127 8.71 14.20 1.52
C GLY A 127 7.72 15.13 2.24
N ASN A 128 7.03 16.01 1.51
CA ASN A 128 6.06 16.93 2.09
C ASN A 128 4.78 16.21 2.54
N GLU A 129 4.28 15.27 1.74
CA GLU A 129 3.12 14.48 2.10
C GLU A 129 3.45 13.49 3.23
N MET A 130 4.66 12.92 3.21
CA MET A 130 5.14 12.05 4.29
C MET A 130 5.19 12.75 5.66
N ARG A 131 5.45 14.06 5.71
CA ARG A 131 5.35 14.85 6.96
C ARG A 131 3.94 14.88 7.54
N GLN A 132 2.91 14.73 6.71
CA GLN A 132 1.51 14.72 7.16
C GLN A 132 1.03 13.34 7.64
N VAL A 133 1.81 12.29 7.36
CA VAL A 133 1.53 10.92 7.83
C VAL A 133 1.81 10.87 9.34
N PRO A 134 0.87 10.37 10.16
CA PRO A 134 1.08 10.26 11.60
C PRO A 134 2.26 9.36 11.96
N GLU A 135 2.99 9.73 13.01
CA GLU A 135 4.20 9.03 13.43
C GLU A 135 3.97 7.54 13.74
N TYR A 136 2.85 7.20 14.38
CA TYR A 136 2.52 5.81 14.68
C TYR A 136 2.27 4.97 13.41
N VAL A 137 1.80 5.60 12.33
CA VAL A 137 1.59 4.95 11.02
C VAL A 137 2.94 4.68 10.36
N LYS A 138 3.87 5.66 10.40
CA LYS A 138 5.24 5.50 9.92
C LYS A 138 5.94 4.35 10.63
N LYS A 139 5.86 4.31 11.97
CA LYS A 139 6.41 3.22 12.78
C LYS A 139 5.80 1.86 12.45
N HIS A 140 4.47 1.80 12.29
CA HIS A 140 3.82 0.56 11.87
C HIS A 140 4.40 0.05 10.55
N TRP A 141 4.46 0.90 9.53
CA TRP A 141 4.97 0.50 8.23
C TRP A 141 6.47 0.19 8.23
N ALA A 142 7.28 1.01 8.90
CA ALA A 142 8.71 0.75 9.05
C ALA A 142 8.97 -0.60 9.73
N SER A 143 8.19 -0.92 10.77
CA SER A 143 8.25 -2.22 11.44
C SER A 143 7.79 -3.36 10.53
N GLN A 144 6.69 -3.20 9.79
CA GLN A 144 6.24 -4.21 8.83
C GLN A 144 7.29 -4.48 7.75
N ILE A 145 7.90 -3.44 7.19
CA ILE A 145 8.94 -3.55 6.17
C ILE A 145 10.20 -4.17 6.76
N GLY A 146 10.68 -3.68 7.91
CA GLY A 146 11.88 -4.18 8.57
C GLY A 146 11.74 -5.62 9.10
N ALA A 147 10.50 -6.06 9.43
CA ALA A 147 10.21 -7.41 9.90
C ALA A 147 9.85 -8.39 8.78
N MET A 148 9.63 -7.94 7.54
CA MET A 148 9.40 -8.84 6.41
C MET A 148 10.58 -9.79 6.29
N ARG A 149 10.30 -11.10 6.32
CA ARG A 149 11.35 -12.12 6.32
C ARG A 149 12.19 -11.97 5.06
N ARG A 150 13.49 -11.80 5.28
CA ARG A 150 14.59 -11.85 4.30
C ARG A 150 14.78 -13.26 3.70
N ASP A 151 13.75 -14.12 3.76
CA ASP A 151 13.82 -15.54 3.38
C ASP A 151 13.43 -15.79 1.91
N GLY A 152 13.43 -14.74 1.09
CA GLY A 152 13.26 -14.80 -0.37
C GLY A 152 11.87 -15.19 -0.87
N LYS A 153 10.89 -15.41 0.02
CA LYS A 153 9.54 -15.88 -0.37
C LYS A 153 8.65 -14.81 -0.98
N ILE A 154 9.02 -13.54 -0.86
CA ILE A 154 8.38 -12.43 -1.58
C ILE A 154 9.44 -11.77 -2.47
N PRO A 155 9.72 -12.33 -3.67
CA PRO A 155 10.71 -11.80 -4.61
C PRO A 155 10.51 -10.30 -4.93
N LYS A 156 9.26 -9.82 -4.86
CA LYS A 156 8.91 -8.43 -5.17
C LYS A 156 9.23 -7.42 -4.06
N HIS A 157 9.56 -7.85 -2.84
CA HIS A 157 9.85 -6.92 -1.74
C HIS A 157 11.17 -6.18 -1.98
N ASN A 158 12.26 -6.93 -2.25
CA ASN A 158 13.56 -6.33 -2.53
C ASN A 158 13.51 -5.47 -3.81
N ASP A 159 12.75 -5.89 -4.83
CA ASP A 159 12.59 -5.06 -6.03
C ASP A 159 11.79 -3.78 -5.75
N ALA A 160 10.71 -3.85 -4.96
CA ALA A 160 9.95 -2.68 -4.54
C ALA A 160 10.79 -1.73 -3.68
N MET A 161 11.52 -2.27 -2.70
CA MET A 161 12.47 -1.51 -1.90
C MET A 161 13.53 -0.88 -2.79
N ARG A 162 14.21 -1.61 -3.66
CA ARG A 162 15.24 -1.05 -4.55
C ARG A 162 14.71 0.02 -5.51
N ALA A 163 13.48 -0.14 -6.01
CA ALA A 163 12.85 0.82 -6.91
C ALA A 163 12.34 2.08 -6.21
N ALA A 164 11.94 1.95 -4.94
CA ALA A 164 11.39 3.03 -4.15
C ALA A 164 12.41 3.63 -3.19
N TRP A 165 13.52 2.98 -2.86
CA TRP A 165 14.50 3.46 -1.90
C TRP A 165 15.30 4.63 -2.48
N PRO A 166 15.75 5.56 -1.63
CA PRO A 166 16.55 6.68 -2.09
C PRO A 166 17.83 6.20 -2.74
N LYS A 167 18.15 6.79 -3.89
CA LYS A 167 19.40 6.47 -4.57
C LYS A 167 20.59 6.84 -3.69
N VAL A 168 21.57 5.95 -3.66
CA VAL A 168 22.81 6.11 -2.91
C VAL A 168 23.80 6.89 -3.76
N PRO A 169 24.43 7.95 -3.24
CA PRO A 169 25.48 8.63 -3.97
C PRO A 169 26.72 7.74 -4.07
N VAL A 170 27.27 7.62 -5.27
CA VAL A 170 28.48 6.81 -5.54
C VAL A 170 29.69 7.67 -5.85
N GLY A 171 29.46 8.91 -6.28
CA GLY A 171 30.57 9.80 -6.57
C GLY A 171 30.19 11.12 -7.20
N TRP A 172 31.21 11.87 -7.55
CA TRP A 172 31.15 13.15 -8.24
C TRP A 172 31.77 12.99 -9.62
N LEU A 173 31.14 13.56 -10.64
CA LEU A 173 31.75 13.66 -11.96
C LEU A 173 32.66 14.90 -11.96
N THR A 174 33.87 14.75 -12.50
CA THR A 174 34.75 15.91 -12.70
C THR A 174 34.18 16.85 -13.78
N ASP A 175 34.64 18.10 -13.81
CA ASP A 175 34.18 19.18 -14.73
C ASP A 175 34.19 18.85 -16.23
N ASN A 176 34.79 17.71 -16.62
CA ASN A 176 34.82 17.22 -17.99
C ASN A 176 34.09 15.87 -18.18
N TYR A 177 33.38 15.37 -17.17
CA TYR A 177 32.67 14.08 -17.13
C TYR A 177 33.54 12.84 -17.43
N LYS A 178 34.87 12.95 -17.32
CA LYS A 178 35.80 11.86 -17.69
C LYS A 178 36.12 10.90 -16.55
N ARG A 179 35.87 11.29 -15.30
CA ARG A 179 36.23 10.48 -14.14
C ARG A 179 35.18 10.60 -13.03
N LEU A 180 34.82 9.46 -12.44
CA LEU A 180 34.02 9.38 -11.23
C LEU A 180 34.96 9.39 -10.01
N ILE A 181 34.80 10.37 -9.14
CA ILE A 181 35.48 10.45 -7.84
C ILE A 181 34.56 9.81 -6.79
N PRO A 182 35.04 8.92 -5.91
CA PRO A 182 34.20 8.32 -4.86
C PRO A 182 33.47 9.38 -4.03
N TYR A 183 32.23 9.07 -3.64
CA TYR A 183 31.43 10.02 -2.87
C TYR A 183 32.09 10.37 -1.54
N GLN A 184 32.23 11.66 -1.28
CA GLN A 184 32.63 12.22 -0.01
C GLN A 184 31.71 13.41 0.29
N GLU A 185 31.07 13.39 1.46
CA GLU A 185 30.10 14.42 1.86
C GLU A 185 30.71 15.83 1.91
N LYS A 186 32.00 15.92 2.30
CA LYS A 186 32.74 17.19 2.38
C LYS A 186 32.88 17.91 1.04
N LEU A 187 32.78 17.19 -0.07
CA LEU A 187 32.88 17.76 -1.42
C LEU A 187 31.54 18.34 -1.90
N HIS A 188 30.46 18.23 -1.11
CA HIS A 188 29.15 18.70 -1.56
C HIS A 188 29.12 20.20 -1.88
N ASP A 189 29.90 21.01 -1.17
CA ASP A 189 29.97 22.45 -1.42
C ASP A 189 30.94 22.81 -2.56
N ASP A 190 31.80 21.86 -2.96
CA ASP A 190 32.82 22.05 -4.00
C ASP A 190 32.29 21.74 -5.41
N PHE A 191 31.14 21.07 -5.52
CA PHE A 191 30.52 20.70 -6.80
C PHE A 191 29.16 21.40 -6.97
N GLU A 192 28.99 22.14 -8.07
CA GLU A 192 27.70 22.75 -8.42
C GLU A 192 26.65 21.71 -8.87
N GLU A 193 27.08 20.52 -9.28
CA GLU A 193 26.23 19.43 -9.75
C GLU A 193 25.85 18.44 -8.64
N TYR A 194 24.71 17.76 -8.80
CA TYR A 194 24.33 16.67 -7.90
C TYR A 194 25.27 15.46 -8.06
N PRO A 195 25.53 14.72 -6.97
CA PRO A 195 26.35 13.51 -7.05
C PRO A 195 25.71 12.49 -7.99
N VAL A 196 26.55 11.69 -8.65
CA VAL A 196 26.10 10.50 -9.35
C VAL A 196 25.52 9.54 -8.33
N THR A 197 24.32 9.05 -8.62
CA THR A 197 23.59 8.16 -7.72
C THR A 197 23.22 6.84 -8.39
N ARG A 198 23.05 5.78 -7.59
CA ARG A 198 22.54 4.48 -8.04
C ARG A 198 21.44 3.97 -7.11
N PRO A 199 20.57 3.06 -7.57
CA PRO A 199 19.72 2.29 -6.66
C PRO A 199 20.56 1.46 -5.67
N ILE A 200 19.96 1.12 -4.53
CA ILE A 200 20.55 0.12 -3.63
C ILE A 200 20.62 -1.28 -4.30
N THR A 201 21.62 -2.05 -3.90
CA THR A 201 21.78 -3.47 -4.25
C THR A 201 20.77 -4.32 -3.46
N ALA A 202 20.68 -5.62 -3.80
CA ALA A 202 19.84 -6.55 -3.04
C ALA A 202 20.38 -6.72 -1.61
N ASP A 203 21.69 -6.86 -1.46
CA ASP A 203 22.34 -7.02 -0.15
C ASP A 203 22.15 -5.77 0.73
N GLU A 204 22.32 -4.57 0.15
CA GLU A 204 22.03 -3.32 0.87
C GLU A 204 20.55 -3.21 1.27
N ALA A 205 19.61 -3.67 0.43
CA ALA A 205 18.20 -3.71 0.77
C ALA A 205 17.92 -4.66 1.95
N ASP A 206 18.64 -5.78 2.02
CA ASP A 206 18.52 -6.76 3.10
C ASP A 206 19.09 -6.22 4.43
N GLU A 207 20.00 -5.25 4.40
CA GLU A 207 20.57 -4.61 5.59
C GLU A 207 19.70 -3.47 6.16
N VAL A 208 18.76 -2.93 5.37
CA VAL A 208 17.88 -1.85 5.81
C VAL A 208 16.99 -2.30 6.97
N GLY A 209 17.14 -1.64 8.12
CA GLY A 209 16.33 -1.85 9.31
C GLY A 209 15.21 -0.83 9.48
N GLU A 210 14.38 -1.05 10.50
CA GLU A 210 13.27 -0.14 10.85
C GLU A 210 13.75 1.31 11.07
N GLY A 211 14.91 1.50 11.72
CA GLY A 211 15.47 2.81 12.00
C GLY A 211 15.86 3.57 10.73
N GLU A 212 16.48 2.89 9.77
CA GLU A 212 16.84 3.44 8.46
C GLU A 212 15.59 3.81 7.66
N ILE A 213 14.53 3.00 7.72
CA ILE A 213 13.26 3.27 7.03
C ILE A 213 12.59 4.51 7.61
N LEU A 214 12.54 4.63 8.94
CA LEU A 214 12.00 5.81 9.60
C LEU A 214 12.79 7.07 9.25
N LYS A 215 14.12 7.01 9.29
CA LYS A 215 14.99 8.13 8.88
C LYS A 215 14.75 8.50 7.42
N ALA A 216 14.57 7.50 6.57
CA ALA A 216 14.23 7.73 5.18
C ALA A 216 12.93 8.54 5.10
N PHE A 217 11.83 8.13 5.75
CA PHE A 217 10.52 8.82 5.66
C PHE A 217 10.56 10.32 5.94
N GLU A 218 11.53 10.79 6.73
CA GLU A 218 11.72 12.20 7.06
C GLU A 218 12.62 12.98 6.08
N THR A 219 13.29 12.29 5.16
CA THR A 219 14.23 12.92 4.24
C THR A 219 13.52 13.51 3.01
N VAL A 220 13.60 14.83 2.86
CA VAL A 220 13.01 15.57 1.73
C VAL A 220 13.68 15.19 0.40
N GLY A 221 12.91 15.10 -0.67
CA GLY A 221 13.43 14.79 -2.02
C GLY A 221 13.73 13.31 -2.27
N ARG A 222 13.46 12.45 -1.29
CA ARG A 222 13.66 11.02 -1.33
C ARG A 222 12.28 10.35 -1.28
N ILE A 223 11.71 10.05 -2.45
CA ILE A 223 10.49 9.22 -2.53
C ILE A 223 10.90 7.86 -2.00
N ILE A 224 10.23 7.34 -0.96
CA ILE A 224 10.66 6.08 -0.31
C ILE A 224 9.66 4.97 -0.53
N ILE A 225 8.38 5.29 -0.74
CA ILE A 225 7.32 4.30 -0.85
C ILE A 225 6.19 4.85 -1.71
N ALA A 226 5.75 4.04 -2.68
CA ALA A 226 4.51 4.29 -3.38
C ALA A 226 3.35 3.88 -2.48
N PHE A 227 2.41 4.79 -2.27
CA PHE A 227 1.26 4.55 -1.41
C PHE A 227 0.03 4.48 -2.29
N ASN A 228 -0.75 3.41 -2.19
CA ASN A 228 -1.97 3.22 -2.98
C ASN A 228 -3.10 4.16 -2.57
N LEU A 229 -2.91 5.42 -2.95
CA LEU A 229 -3.90 6.44 -2.89
C LEU A 229 -4.84 6.22 -4.05
N THR A 230 -5.82 5.33 -3.90
CA THR A 230 -7.20 5.54 -4.36
C THR A 230 -8.07 4.27 -4.21
N CYS A 231 -9.24 4.41 -3.61
CA CYS A 231 -10.37 3.47 -3.70
C CYS A 231 -11.65 4.26 -3.91
N TYR A 232 -12.39 4.00 -4.98
CA TYR A 232 -13.70 4.61 -5.22
C TYR A 232 -14.82 3.59 -5.07
N ALA A 233 -15.89 3.97 -4.39
CA ALA A 233 -17.05 3.10 -4.26
C ALA A 233 -17.72 2.88 -5.63
N ASN A 234 -18.14 1.63 -5.90
CA ASN A 234 -18.62 1.19 -7.22
C ASN A 234 -20.04 0.61 -7.11
N LYS A 235 -20.85 0.75 -8.17
CA LYS A 235 -22.24 0.28 -8.30
C LYS A 235 -22.40 -1.25 -8.35
N SER A 236 -21.37 -2.01 -8.01
CA SER A 236 -21.38 -3.46 -8.18
C SER A 236 -22.30 -4.15 -7.16
N ARG A 237 -22.94 -5.25 -7.56
CA ARG A 237 -23.87 -6.01 -6.69
C ARG A 237 -23.19 -6.40 -5.36
N PRO A 238 -23.90 -6.27 -4.22
CA PRO A 238 -23.34 -6.62 -2.93
C PRO A 238 -23.08 -8.12 -2.87
N ILE A 239 -21.99 -8.48 -2.20
CA ILE A 239 -21.77 -9.85 -1.77
C ILE A 239 -22.55 -10.00 -0.47
N LEU A 240 -23.67 -10.71 -0.52
CA LEU A 240 -24.44 -11.06 0.67
C LEU A 240 -23.69 -12.17 1.41
N ILE A 241 -22.93 -11.77 2.43
CA ILE A 241 -22.29 -12.68 3.38
C ILE A 241 -23.22 -12.75 4.58
N LEU A 242 -23.93 -13.85 4.73
CA LEU A 242 -24.71 -14.12 5.93
C LEU A 242 -23.86 -14.96 6.89
N PRO A 243 -23.81 -14.62 8.19
CA PRO A 243 -23.27 -15.52 9.19
C PRO A 243 -24.20 -16.73 9.29
N HIS A 244 -23.64 -17.93 9.16
CA HIS A 244 -24.36 -19.10 9.64
C HIS A 244 -24.43 -19.00 11.17
N ARG A 245 -25.64 -18.83 11.70
CA ARG A 245 -25.97 -19.04 13.12
C ARG A 245 -25.74 -20.50 13.50
#